data_AF-A0A7C9U0F0-F1
#
_entry.id   AF-A0A7C9U0F0-F1
#
_cell.length_a   1.000
_cell.length_b   1.000
_cell.length_c   1.000
_cell.angle_alpha   90.00
_cell.angle_beta   90.00
_cell.angle_gamma   90.00
#
_symmetry.space_group_name_H-M   'P 1'
#
loop_
_entity.id
_entity.type
_entity.pdbx_description
1 polymer ?
#
loop_
_entity_poly.entity_id
_entity_poly.type
_entity_poly.pdbx_seq_one_letter_code
_entity_poly.pdbx_strand_id
1 'polypeptide(L)'
;MGYSWKLLLIDTSLVQSLLRGLAQVWRERLKYPIDIGLVLALTYMVLAIIGDRRTLWMVRGLIILMVAATVSARLELKLLNFVLNNLAIGSAVAMAMMLQSEFRRFLEQLGKGQISKLFQPSRSALPNLDRPLDQIVDAVKDLSQNRTGALMIVETGEIIDERDFTYPGVKLNAELSKELLQTLFQTTTLLHDGAVLIRGSSIVAAGVILPLSERTASRRLGTRHRAAMGITERVENCFCVVVSEETGSISLAERGVLKRPLTSSKLKELLDERFSQSVEREAIAPDLRNLGRQLIAKILALASRLLRLPSSASREKK
;
A
#
# COMPACT_ATOMS: atom_id res chain seq x y z
N MET A 1 83.66 -1.35 -11.06
CA MET A 1 83.00 -0.47 -12.03
C MET A 1 81.91 -1.27 -12.72
N GLY A 2 80.68 -0.74 -12.71
CA GLY A 2 79.45 -1.51 -12.88
C GLY A 2 79.20 -2.05 -14.29
N TYR A 3 78.74 -3.29 -14.36
CA TYR A 3 78.08 -3.82 -15.54
C TYR A 3 76.60 -3.43 -15.52
N SER A 4 76.20 -2.83 -16.62
CA SER A 4 74.89 -2.27 -16.94
C SER A 4 73.82 -3.36 -17.00
N TRP A 5 72.82 -3.29 -16.11
CA TRP A 5 71.60 -4.12 -16.11
C TRP A 5 70.57 -3.67 -17.16
N LYS A 6 71.01 -3.43 -18.40
CA LYS A 6 70.12 -3.16 -19.54
C LYS A 6 69.69 -4.48 -20.20
N LEU A 7 68.88 -5.30 -19.54
CA LEU A 7 68.16 -6.38 -20.26
C LEU A 7 66.91 -6.92 -19.52
N LEU A 8 66.13 -6.04 -18.89
CA LEU A 8 64.80 -6.40 -18.37
C LEU A 8 63.83 -5.20 -18.50
N LEU A 9 63.85 -4.57 -19.67
CA LEU A 9 62.77 -3.65 -20.07
C LEU A 9 61.60 -4.49 -20.55
N ILE A 10 60.74 -4.90 -19.61
CA ILE A 10 59.35 -5.19 -19.93
C ILE A 10 58.77 -3.89 -20.47
N ASP A 11 58.46 -3.88 -21.76
CA ASP A 11 57.96 -2.74 -22.52
C ASP A 11 56.76 -2.09 -21.81
N THR A 12 57.00 -0.95 -21.15
CA THR A 12 55.97 -0.21 -20.40
C THR A 12 54.87 0.32 -21.31
N SER A 13 55.15 0.40 -22.62
CA SER A 13 54.24 0.77 -23.70
C SER A 13 53.16 -0.30 -23.97
N LEU A 14 53.52 -1.60 -23.90
CA LEU A 14 52.59 -2.73 -24.07
C LEU A 14 51.68 -2.89 -22.87
N VAL A 15 52.22 -2.72 -21.66
CA VAL A 15 51.44 -2.77 -20.42
C VAL A 15 50.44 -1.60 -20.37
N GLN A 16 50.84 -0.40 -20.79
CA GLN A 16 49.94 0.76 -20.84
C GLN A 16 48.87 0.64 -21.93
N SER A 17 49.18 0.06 -23.09
CA SER A 17 48.18 -0.16 -24.15
C SER A 17 47.19 -1.27 -23.80
N LEU A 18 47.63 -2.35 -23.14
CA LEU A 18 46.75 -3.40 -22.60
C LEU A 18 45.87 -2.89 -21.45
N LEU A 19 46.40 -2.05 -20.55
CA LEU A 19 45.62 -1.42 -19.48
C LEU A 19 44.57 -0.45 -20.03
N ARG A 20 44.88 0.32 -21.08
CA ARG A 20 43.90 1.19 -21.75
C ARG A 20 42.85 0.38 -22.52
N GLY A 21 43.24 -0.70 -23.18
CA GLY A 21 42.31 -1.62 -23.86
C GLY A 21 41.36 -2.32 -22.88
N LEU A 22 41.87 -2.84 -21.76
CA LEU A 22 41.06 -3.41 -20.68
C LEU A 22 40.14 -2.36 -20.06
N ALA A 23 40.63 -1.15 -19.76
CA ALA A 23 39.81 -0.07 -19.23
C ALA A 23 38.69 0.37 -20.20
N GLN A 24 38.93 0.29 -21.52
CA GLN A 24 37.93 0.61 -22.54
C GLN A 24 36.88 -0.50 -22.67
N VAL A 25 37.28 -1.77 -22.65
CA VAL A 25 36.36 -2.93 -22.63
C VAL A 25 35.51 -2.94 -21.35
N TRP A 26 36.10 -2.65 -20.19
CA TRP A 26 35.36 -2.50 -18.93
C TRP A 26 34.38 -1.34 -18.97
N ARG A 27 34.76 -0.21 -19.57
CA ARG A 27 33.89 0.98 -19.69
C ARG A 27 32.72 0.74 -20.65
N GLU A 28 32.91 0.02 -21.75
CA GLU A 28 31.81 -0.33 -22.66
C GLU A 28 30.92 -1.44 -22.09
N ARG A 29 31.50 -2.49 -21.48
CA ARG A 29 30.74 -3.56 -20.82
C ARG A 29 29.93 -3.09 -19.62
N LEU A 30 30.35 -2.04 -18.91
CA LEU A 30 29.62 -1.49 -17.77
C LEU A 30 28.54 -0.47 -18.18
N LYS A 31 28.70 0.19 -19.35
CA LYS A 31 27.68 1.12 -19.88
C LYS A 31 26.37 0.40 -20.21
N TYR A 32 26.41 -0.73 -20.90
CA TYR A 32 25.20 -1.48 -21.27
C TYR A 32 24.30 -1.91 -20.10
N PRO A 33 24.82 -2.52 -18.99
CA PRO A 33 23.99 -2.90 -17.86
C PRO A 33 23.53 -1.69 -17.04
N ILE A 34 24.33 -0.61 -16.96
CA ILE A 34 23.90 0.65 -16.32
C ILE A 34 22.78 1.28 -17.13
N ASP A 35 22.91 1.32 -18.45
CA ASP A 35 21.90 1.87 -19.36
C ASP A 35 20.60 1.05 -19.33
N ILE A 36 20.71 -0.28 -19.38
CA ILE A 36 19.57 -1.19 -19.18
C ILE A 36 18.94 -1.02 -17.80
N GLY A 37 19.73 -0.89 -16.74
CA GLY A 37 19.24 -0.66 -15.38
C GLY A 37 18.52 0.68 -15.25
N LEU A 38 19.03 1.72 -15.90
CA LEU A 38 18.44 3.04 -15.93
C LEU A 38 17.14 3.06 -16.72
N VAL A 39 17.10 2.41 -17.89
CA VAL A 39 15.88 2.24 -18.69
C VAL A 39 14.85 1.42 -17.93
N LEU A 40 15.25 0.36 -17.24
CA LEU A 40 14.36 -0.46 -16.42
C LEU A 40 13.81 0.33 -15.23
N ALA A 41 14.66 1.09 -14.54
CA ALA A 41 14.26 1.96 -13.43
C ALA A 41 13.32 3.08 -13.90
N LEU A 42 13.60 3.71 -15.04
CA LEU A 42 12.77 4.74 -15.65
C LEU A 42 11.42 4.17 -16.11
N THR A 43 11.42 3.00 -16.74
CA THR A 43 10.21 2.27 -17.13
C THR A 43 9.38 1.88 -15.90
N TYR A 44 10.03 1.34 -14.86
CA TYR A 44 9.38 1.01 -13.60
C TYR A 44 8.79 2.24 -12.92
N MET A 45 9.51 3.37 -12.94
CA MET A 45 9.04 4.64 -12.39
C MET A 45 7.78 5.12 -13.14
N VAL A 46 7.80 5.11 -14.47
CA VAL A 46 6.63 5.44 -15.30
C VAL A 46 5.45 4.52 -14.98
N LEU A 47 5.68 3.22 -14.83
CA LEU A 47 4.64 2.26 -14.45
C LEU A 47 4.11 2.50 -13.02
N ALA A 48 4.96 2.87 -12.07
CA ALA A 48 4.55 3.13 -10.68
C ALA A 48 3.71 4.41 -10.53
N ILE A 49 3.96 5.42 -11.37
CA ILE A 49 3.20 6.67 -11.43
C ILE A 49 1.74 6.45 -11.87
N ILE A 50 1.52 5.42 -12.68
CA ILE A 50 0.23 5.15 -13.30
C ILE A 50 -0.63 4.38 -12.29
N GLY A 51 -1.40 5.13 -11.50
CA GLY A 51 -2.29 4.59 -10.47
C GLY A 51 -3.54 3.89 -10.99
N ASP A 52 -3.88 4.04 -12.26
CA ASP A 52 -5.05 3.39 -12.88
C ASP A 52 -4.64 2.07 -13.54
N ARG A 53 -5.31 0.98 -13.12
CA ARG A 53 -5.13 -0.35 -13.72
C ARG A 53 -5.38 -0.29 -15.22
N ARG A 54 -6.36 0.49 -15.70
CA ARG A 54 -6.69 0.61 -17.13
C ARG A 54 -5.52 1.13 -17.95
N THR A 55 -4.83 2.14 -17.45
CA THR A 55 -3.67 2.75 -18.14
C THR A 55 -2.46 1.82 -18.16
N LEU A 56 -2.27 1.01 -17.11
CA LEU A 56 -1.24 -0.04 -17.09
C LEU A 56 -1.45 -1.10 -18.20
N TRP A 57 -2.70 -1.49 -18.48
CA TRP A 57 -2.99 -2.43 -19.58
C TRP A 57 -2.63 -1.86 -20.95
N MET A 58 -2.95 -0.59 -21.18
CA MET A 58 -2.65 0.08 -22.45
C MET A 58 -1.14 0.23 -22.66
N VAL A 59 -0.39 0.66 -21.63
CA VAL A 59 1.08 0.81 -21.71
C VAL A 59 1.75 -0.54 -21.93
N ARG A 60 1.31 -1.60 -21.25
CA ARG A 60 1.80 -2.97 -21.50
C ARG A 60 1.52 -3.40 -22.94
N GLY A 61 0.33 -3.09 -23.47
CA GLY A 61 -0.02 -3.36 -24.87
C GLY A 61 0.93 -2.68 -25.85
N LEU A 62 1.26 -1.41 -25.63
CA LEU A 62 2.20 -0.66 -26.46
C LEU A 62 3.62 -1.25 -26.40
N ILE A 63 4.08 -1.66 -25.21
CA ILE A 63 5.39 -2.31 -25.03
C ILE A 63 5.44 -3.66 -25.79
N ILE A 64 4.41 -4.48 -25.65
CA ILE A 64 4.31 -5.77 -26.37
C ILE A 64 4.35 -5.54 -27.88
N LEU A 65 3.61 -4.54 -28.36
CA LEU A 65 3.57 -4.18 -29.77
C LEU A 65 4.96 -3.73 -30.29
N MET A 66 5.68 -2.91 -29.52
CA MET A 66 7.06 -2.47 -29.84
C MET A 66 8.04 -3.65 -29.90
N VAL A 67 7.92 -4.60 -28.95
CA VAL A 67 8.73 -5.82 -28.95
C VAL A 67 8.41 -6.68 -30.18
N ALA A 68 7.13 -6.86 -30.50
CA ALA A 68 6.70 -7.62 -31.69
C ALA A 68 7.22 -7.00 -32.99
N ALA A 69 7.17 -5.67 -33.13
CA ALA A 69 7.73 -4.96 -34.28
C ALA A 69 9.25 -5.20 -34.41
N THR A 70 9.98 -5.12 -33.28
CA THR A 70 11.43 -5.35 -33.24
C THR A 70 11.80 -6.79 -33.59
N VAL A 71 11.04 -7.77 -33.10
CA VAL A 71 11.22 -9.19 -33.42
C VAL A 71 10.92 -9.45 -34.89
N SER A 72 9.85 -8.87 -35.43
CA SER A 72 9.49 -8.95 -36.85
C SER A 72 10.58 -8.35 -37.76
N ALA A 73 11.22 -7.27 -37.34
CA ALA A 73 12.33 -6.67 -38.07
C ALA A 73 13.58 -7.57 -38.09
N ARG A 74 13.88 -8.25 -36.97
CA ARG A 74 15.00 -9.22 -36.90
C ARG A 74 14.77 -10.49 -37.71
N LEU A 75 13.51 -10.88 -37.88
CA LEU A 75 13.09 -12.03 -38.70
C LEU A 75 12.92 -11.66 -40.19
N GLU A 76 13.24 -10.42 -40.58
CA GLU A 76 13.12 -9.89 -41.95
C GLU A 76 11.71 -9.97 -42.57
N LEU A 77 10.66 -10.03 -41.73
CA LEU A 77 9.26 -10.09 -42.19
C LEU A 77 8.78 -8.71 -42.66
N LYS A 78 9.00 -8.39 -43.94
CA LYS A 78 8.77 -7.04 -44.51
C LYS A 78 7.33 -6.51 -44.34
N LEU A 79 6.33 -7.30 -44.72
CA LEU A 79 4.90 -6.92 -44.64
C LEU A 79 4.43 -6.76 -43.19
N LEU A 80 4.78 -7.73 -42.33
CA LEU A 80 4.39 -7.69 -40.91
C LEU A 80 5.06 -6.52 -40.20
N ASN A 81 6.35 -6.26 -40.47
CA ASN A 81 7.07 -5.13 -39.89
C ASN A 81 6.46 -3.79 -40.34
N PHE A 82 6.07 -3.65 -41.61
CA PHE A 82 5.39 -2.44 -42.10
C PHE A 82 4.08 -2.17 -41.34
N VAL A 83 3.23 -3.19 -41.18
CA VAL A 83 1.95 -3.06 -40.45
C VAL A 83 2.19 -2.76 -38.96
N LEU A 84 3.07 -3.52 -38.30
CA LEU A 84 3.35 -3.36 -36.88
C LEU A 84 3.97 -1.99 -36.57
N ASN A 85 4.87 -1.48 -37.42
CA ASN A 85 5.49 -0.18 -37.22
C ASN A 85 4.47 0.96 -37.37
N ASN A 86 3.60 0.92 -38.38
CA ASN A 86 2.54 1.91 -38.55
C ASN A 86 1.53 1.86 -37.40
N LEU A 87 1.18 0.66 -36.93
CA LEU A 87 0.30 0.47 -35.78
C LEU A 87 0.96 0.97 -34.47
N ALA A 88 2.28 0.79 -34.32
CA ALA A 88 3.04 1.30 -33.18
C ALA A 88 3.07 2.82 -33.15
N ILE A 89 3.28 3.46 -34.30
CA ILE A 89 3.23 4.92 -34.41
C ILE A 89 1.82 5.43 -34.06
N GLY A 90 0.77 4.84 -34.64
CA GLY A 90 -0.62 5.24 -34.36
C GLY A 90 -1.02 5.06 -32.90
N SER A 91 -0.64 3.93 -32.29
CA SER A 91 -0.93 3.64 -30.88
C SER A 91 -0.13 4.53 -29.92
N ALA A 92 1.11 4.89 -30.26
CA ALA A 92 1.89 5.86 -29.49
C ALA A 92 1.23 7.25 -29.48
N VAL A 93 0.72 7.71 -30.63
CA VAL A 93 0.00 9.00 -30.73
C VAL A 93 -1.29 8.96 -29.92
N ALA A 94 -2.10 7.90 -30.04
CA ALA A 94 -3.32 7.74 -29.26
C ALA A 94 -3.03 7.70 -27.75
N MET A 95 -1.97 7.00 -27.34
CA MET A 95 -1.49 6.97 -25.96
C MET A 95 -1.12 8.37 -25.48
N ALA A 96 -0.34 9.13 -26.26
CA ALA A 96 0.07 10.48 -25.90
C ALA A 96 -1.13 11.44 -25.72
N MET A 97 -2.16 11.32 -26.55
CA MET A 97 -3.41 12.08 -26.39
C MET A 97 -4.18 11.67 -25.14
N MET A 98 -4.22 10.38 -24.81
CA MET A 98 -4.94 9.88 -23.64
C MET A 98 -4.22 10.20 -22.33
N LEU A 99 -2.87 10.22 -22.31
CA LEU A 99 -2.05 10.49 -21.12
C LEU A 99 -1.83 11.99 -20.82
N GLN A 100 -2.54 12.90 -21.49
CA GLN A 100 -2.35 14.35 -21.32
C GLN A 100 -2.55 14.80 -19.86
N SER A 101 -3.60 14.30 -19.20
CA SER A 101 -3.93 14.64 -17.80
C SER A 101 -2.89 14.12 -16.80
N GLU A 102 -2.36 12.93 -17.05
CA GLU A 102 -1.44 12.19 -16.22
C GLU A 102 -0.04 12.79 -16.29
N PHE A 103 0.40 13.16 -17.49
CA PHE A 103 1.68 13.82 -17.70
C PHE A 103 1.72 15.19 -17.03
N ARG A 104 0.62 15.96 -17.12
CA ARG A 104 0.46 17.21 -16.39
C ARG A 104 0.59 17.01 -14.88
N ARG A 105 -0.13 16.02 -14.32
CA ARG A 105 -0.07 15.67 -12.90
C ARG A 105 1.33 15.24 -12.46
N PHE A 106 2.02 14.45 -13.29
CA PHE A 106 3.40 14.01 -13.05
C PHE A 106 4.37 15.20 -12.99
N LEU A 107 4.31 16.11 -13.96
CA LEU A 107 5.14 17.33 -13.98
C LEU A 107 4.86 18.22 -12.77
N GLU A 108 3.60 18.35 -12.36
CA GLU A 108 3.21 19.09 -11.17
C GLU A 108 3.82 18.48 -9.89
N GLN A 109 3.81 17.15 -9.77
CA GLN A 109 4.39 16.42 -8.64
C GLN A 109 5.92 16.47 -8.62
N LEU A 110 6.57 16.40 -9.79
CA LEU A 110 8.00 16.62 -9.95
C LEU A 110 8.41 18.04 -9.54
N GLY A 111 7.68 19.06 -10.01
CA GLY A 111 7.95 20.46 -9.68
C GLY A 111 7.81 20.79 -8.19
N LYS A 112 6.98 20.03 -7.45
CA LYS A 112 6.81 20.16 -6.00
C LYS A 112 7.88 19.41 -5.18
N GLY A 113 8.83 18.71 -5.82
CA GLY A 113 9.90 17.95 -5.14
C GLY A 113 9.40 16.71 -4.39
N GLN A 114 8.17 16.25 -4.63
CA GLN A 114 7.54 15.14 -3.90
C GLN A 114 7.72 13.78 -4.59
N ILE A 115 8.90 13.54 -5.16
CA ILE A 115 9.25 12.30 -5.89
C ILE A 115 9.07 11.05 -5.03
N SER A 116 9.19 11.17 -3.69
CA SER A 116 8.96 10.06 -2.75
C SER A 116 7.51 9.58 -2.69
N LYS A 117 6.53 10.46 -2.96
CA LYS A 117 5.09 10.09 -3.01
C LYS A 117 4.72 9.38 -4.30
N LEU A 118 5.56 9.49 -5.32
CA LEU A 118 5.40 8.85 -6.62
C LEU A 118 5.73 7.35 -6.59
N PHE A 119 6.63 6.95 -5.67
CA PHE A 119 7.02 5.56 -5.43
C PHE A 119 6.17 4.88 -4.34
N GLN A 120 5.26 5.61 -3.70
CA GLN A 120 4.25 5.02 -2.83
C GLN A 120 3.04 4.63 -3.68
N PRO A 121 2.64 3.34 -3.69
CA PRO A 121 1.41 2.92 -4.35
C PRO A 121 0.26 3.79 -3.84
N SER A 122 -0.48 4.38 -4.78
CA SER A 122 -1.49 5.41 -4.55
C SER A 122 -2.20 5.30 -3.19
N ARG A 123 -1.73 6.09 -2.23
CA ARG A 123 -2.50 6.60 -1.09
C ARG A 123 -2.29 8.10 -1.14
N SER A 124 -2.98 8.74 -2.07
CA SER A 124 -2.96 10.18 -2.25
C SER A 124 -3.79 10.78 -1.10
N ALA A 125 -3.15 11.20 -0.01
CA ALA A 125 -2.90 12.60 0.30
C ALA A 125 -4.17 13.43 0.57
N LEU A 126 -4.77 13.24 1.75
CA LEU A 126 -5.29 14.36 2.54
C LEU A 126 -4.49 14.48 3.86
N PRO A 127 -4.18 15.70 4.31
CA PRO A 127 -3.38 15.91 5.51
C PRO A 127 -4.19 15.44 6.73
N ASN A 128 -3.64 14.51 7.51
CA ASN A 128 -4.18 14.02 8.78
C ASN A 128 -5.56 13.32 8.75
N LEU A 129 -6.10 12.94 7.56
CA LEU A 129 -7.39 12.25 7.39
C LEU A 129 -7.26 10.79 6.92
N ASP A 130 -6.04 10.23 6.93
CA ASP A 130 -5.73 8.91 6.35
C ASP A 130 -5.91 7.75 7.34
N ARG A 131 -6.33 8.00 8.59
CA ARG A 131 -6.75 6.92 9.47
C ARG A 131 -8.23 6.65 9.22
N PRO A 132 -8.63 5.38 8.97
CA PRO A 132 -10.04 4.99 8.88
C PRO A 132 -10.88 5.54 10.04
N LEU A 133 -10.24 5.67 11.20
CA LEU A 133 -10.83 6.21 12.40
C LEU A 133 -11.25 7.68 12.32
N ASP A 134 -10.41 8.52 11.74
CA ASP A 134 -10.69 9.95 11.62
C ASP A 134 -11.91 10.17 10.73
N GLN A 135 -12.03 9.39 9.65
CA GLN A 135 -13.20 9.42 8.77
C GLN A 135 -14.48 8.96 9.46
N ILE A 136 -14.42 7.93 10.31
CA ILE A 136 -15.55 7.49 11.13
C ILE A 136 -15.95 8.60 12.12
N VAL A 137 -15.00 9.20 12.83
CA VAL A 137 -15.26 10.25 13.81
C VAL A 137 -15.89 11.48 13.13
N ASP A 138 -15.36 11.90 11.99
CA ASP A 138 -15.89 13.04 11.24
C ASP A 138 -17.28 12.75 10.66
N ALA A 139 -17.54 11.53 10.17
CA ALA A 139 -18.87 11.12 9.74
C ALA A 139 -19.86 11.12 10.91
N VAL A 140 -19.48 10.54 12.05
CA VAL A 140 -20.30 10.48 13.28
C VAL A 140 -20.63 11.88 13.79
N LYS A 141 -19.67 12.80 13.75
CA LYS A 141 -19.87 14.19 14.19
C LYS A 141 -20.98 14.85 13.37
N ASP A 142 -20.93 14.74 12.06
CA ASP A 142 -21.93 15.35 11.17
C ASP A 142 -23.29 14.65 11.29
N LEU A 143 -23.32 13.31 11.38
CA LEU A 143 -24.55 12.54 11.62
C LEU A 143 -25.21 12.93 12.95
N SER A 144 -24.41 13.13 13.99
CA SER A 144 -24.86 13.59 15.32
C SER A 144 -25.46 15.00 15.25
N GLN A 145 -24.80 15.93 14.56
CA GLN A 145 -25.30 17.30 14.37
C GLN A 145 -26.62 17.33 13.60
N ASN A 146 -26.75 16.47 12.59
CA ASN A 146 -27.97 16.34 11.78
C ASN A 146 -29.03 15.42 12.41
N ARG A 147 -28.79 14.88 13.62
CA ARG A 147 -29.65 13.89 14.31
C ARG A 147 -30.05 12.73 13.41
N THR A 148 -29.12 12.28 12.57
CA THR A 148 -29.30 11.14 11.68
C THR A 148 -28.88 9.88 12.42
N GLY A 149 -29.81 8.93 12.56
CA GLY A 149 -29.55 7.66 13.25
C GLY A 149 -28.52 6.83 12.52
N ALA A 150 -27.50 6.37 13.23
CA ALA A 150 -26.43 5.56 12.65
C ALA A 150 -26.02 4.41 13.57
N LEU A 151 -25.64 3.29 12.96
CA LEU A 151 -25.15 2.10 13.65
C LEU A 151 -24.00 1.51 12.84
N MET A 152 -22.79 1.62 13.37
CA MET A 152 -21.57 1.13 12.72
C MET A 152 -20.92 0.08 13.61
N ILE A 153 -20.57 -1.06 13.02
CA ILE A 153 -19.82 -2.14 13.66
C ILE A 153 -18.42 -2.08 13.10
N VAL A 154 -17.42 -2.08 13.98
CA VAL A 154 -16.03 -2.05 13.59
C VAL A 154 -15.32 -3.26 14.19
N GLU A 155 -14.71 -4.05 13.32
CA GLU A 155 -13.93 -5.22 13.69
C GLU A 155 -12.54 -4.79 14.20
N THR A 156 -12.10 -5.35 15.33
CA THR A 156 -10.81 -4.99 15.99
C THR A 156 -9.77 -6.12 15.88
N GLY A 157 -10.11 -7.24 15.25
CA GLY A 157 -9.20 -8.38 15.09
C GLY A 157 -9.82 -9.46 14.22
N GLU A 158 -10.30 -10.54 14.85
CA GLU A 158 -10.94 -11.65 14.13
C GLU A 158 -12.19 -11.21 13.36
N ILE A 159 -12.37 -11.84 12.20
CA ILE A 159 -13.50 -11.62 11.30
C ILE A 159 -14.77 -12.11 12.00
N ILE A 160 -15.80 -11.25 12.04
CA ILE A 160 -17.13 -11.66 12.52
C ILE A 160 -17.74 -12.60 11.48
N ASP A 161 -18.26 -13.74 11.95
CA ASP A 161 -18.93 -14.69 11.08
C ASP A 161 -20.29 -14.15 10.67
N GLU A 162 -20.70 -14.40 9.42
CA GLU A 162 -22.04 -14.02 8.94
C GLU A 162 -23.16 -14.65 9.78
N ARG A 163 -22.87 -15.77 10.48
CA ARG A 163 -23.78 -16.46 11.41
C ARG A 163 -24.11 -15.65 12.68
N ASP A 164 -23.29 -14.67 13.05
CA ASP A 164 -23.53 -13.82 14.21
C ASP A 164 -24.58 -12.72 13.92
N PHE A 165 -24.84 -12.47 12.63
CA PHE A 165 -25.84 -11.52 12.17
C PHE A 165 -27.21 -12.19 11.98
N THR A 166 -28.29 -11.46 12.27
CA THR A 166 -29.65 -11.92 11.93
C THR A 166 -29.87 -11.87 10.42
N TYR A 167 -29.33 -10.85 9.76
CA TYR A 167 -29.30 -10.71 8.31
C TYR A 167 -27.96 -10.06 7.89
N PRO A 168 -27.19 -10.66 6.98
CA PRO A 168 -25.84 -10.20 6.63
C PRO A 168 -25.79 -8.89 5.81
N GLY A 169 -26.94 -8.37 5.38
CA GLY A 169 -27.01 -7.10 4.64
C GLY A 169 -26.58 -7.21 3.17
N VAL A 170 -26.38 -6.06 2.53
CA VAL A 170 -25.87 -5.95 1.16
C VAL A 170 -24.36 -5.78 1.19
N LYS A 171 -23.64 -6.68 0.50
CA LYS A 171 -22.17 -6.61 0.37
C LYS A 171 -21.78 -5.44 -0.53
N LEU A 172 -20.93 -4.56 -0.03
CA LEU A 172 -20.45 -3.36 -0.74
C LEU A 172 -18.98 -3.49 -1.12
N ASN A 173 -18.13 -3.97 -0.20
CA ASN A 173 -16.67 -4.02 -0.36
C ASN A 173 -16.08 -2.69 -0.87
N ALA A 174 -16.58 -1.58 -0.33
CA ALA A 174 -16.20 -0.24 -0.72
C ALA A 174 -15.06 0.28 0.16
N GLU A 175 -14.27 1.22 -0.37
CA GLU A 175 -13.32 1.97 0.45
C GLU A 175 -14.07 2.84 1.45
N LEU A 176 -13.61 2.88 2.70
CA LEU A 176 -14.20 3.73 3.71
C LEU A 176 -14.01 5.20 3.28
N SER A 177 -15.10 5.96 3.30
CA SER A 177 -15.07 7.42 3.20
C SER A 177 -16.16 8.02 4.08
N LYS A 178 -15.93 9.26 4.53
CA LYS A 178 -16.90 10.02 5.31
C LYS A 178 -18.20 10.18 4.53
N GLU A 179 -18.10 10.53 3.26
CA GLU A 179 -19.22 10.79 2.36
C GLU A 179 -20.05 9.51 2.13
N LEU A 180 -19.40 8.36 2.03
CA LEU A 180 -20.10 7.09 1.89
C LEU A 180 -20.85 6.72 3.16
N LEU A 181 -20.24 6.87 4.34
CA LEU A 181 -20.93 6.64 5.61
C LEU A 181 -22.15 7.54 5.77
N GLN A 182 -22.01 8.84 5.46
CA GLN A 182 -23.13 9.78 5.50
C GLN A 182 -24.26 9.36 4.55
N THR A 183 -23.91 8.95 3.33
CA THR A 183 -24.89 8.50 2.32
C THR A 183 -25.62 7.24 2.77
N LEU A 184 -24.91 6.27 3.35
CA LEU A 184 -25.50 5.00 3.81
C LEU A 184 -26.52 5.20 4.94
N PHE A 185 -26.33 6.19 5.81
CA PHE A 185 -27.25 6.47 6.91
C PHE A 185 -28.34 7.51 6.57
N GLN A 186 -28.37 8.00 5.32
CA GLN A 186 -29.42 8.93 4.89
C GLN A 186 -30.78 8.21 4.83
N THR A 187 -31.78 8.78 5.50
CA THR A 187 -33.14 8.19 5.69
C THR A 187 -33.91 7.90 4.40
N THR A 188 -33.49 8.46 3.27
CA THR A 188 -34.11 8.26 1.95
C THR A 188 -33.57 7.03 1.21
N THR A 189 -32.51 6.40 1.70
CA THR A 189 -31.87 5.26 1.02
C THR A 189 -32.46 3.93 1.47
N LEU A 190 -32.22 2.83 0.77
CA LEU A 190 -32.67 1.49 1.21
C LEU A 190 -31.74 0.86 2.27
N LEU A 191 -30.52 1.38 2.43
CA LEU A 191 -29.47 0.78 3.27
C LEU A 191 -29.34 1.41 4.66
N HIS A 192 -30.08 2.49 4.94
CA HIS A 192 -30.03 3.20 6.23
C HIS A 192 -30.68 2.41 7.37
N ASP A 193 -31.54 1.44 7.04
CA ASP A 193 -32.19 0.60 8.02
C ASP A 193 -31.32 -0.64 8.31
N GLY A 194 -30.44 -0.49 9.29
CA GLY A 194 -29.51 -1.53 9.73
C GLY A 194 -28.15 -0.97 10.12
N ALA A 195 -27.21 -1.88 10.32
CA ALA A 195 -25.84 -1.59 10.65
C ALA A 195 -24.93 -1.59 9.42
N VAL A 196 -23.84 -0.84 9.50
CA VAL A 196 -22.74 -0.88 8.54
C VAL A 196 -21.56 -1.63 9.16
N LEU A 197 -21.07 -2.65 8.46
CA LEU A 197 -19.92 -3.46 8.87
C LEU A 197 -18.63 -2.89 8.26
N ILE A 198 -17.71 -2.47 9.14
CA ILE A 198 -16.43 -1.86 8.78
C ILE A 198 -15.29 -2.79 9.20
N ARG A 199 -14.41 -3.09 8.25
CA ARG A 199 -13.20 -3.92 8.43
C ARG A 199 -11.99 -3.13 7.97
N GLY A 200 -11.14 -2.74 8.92
CA GLY A 200 -9.95 -1.93 8.63
C GLY A 200 -10.29 -0.62 7.92
N SER A 201 -9.92 -0.51 6.64
CA SER A 201 -10.16 0.66 5.79
C SER A 201 -11.29 0.48 4.78
N SER A 202 -12.16 -0.52 4.95
CA SER A 202 -13.21 -0.84 3.99
C SER A 202 -14.56 -1.09 4.65
N ILE A 203 -15.63 -0.73 3.95
CA ILE A 203 -17.01 -1.05 4.30
C ILE A 203 -17.37 -2.37 3.61
N VAL A 204 -17.56 -3.42 4.40
CA VAL A 204 -17.83 -4.78 3.91
C VAL A 204 -19.29 -4.90 3.46
N ALA A 205 -20.22 -4.48 4.32
CA ALA A 205 -21.65 -4.56 4.08
C ALA A 205 -22.42 -3.42 4.77
N ALA A 206 -23.61 -3.13 4.27
CA ALA A 206 -24.56 -2.18 4.85
C ALA A 206 -25.97 -2.79 4.92
N GLY A 207 -26.84 -2.23 5.76
CA GLY A 207 -28.15 -2.81 6.04
C GLY A 207 -28.08 -4.16 6.76
N VAL A 208 -27.04 -4.37 7.58
CA VAL A 208 -26.85 -5.59 8.37
C VAL A 208 -27.81 -5.56 9.56
N ILE A 209 -28.63 -6.59 9.74
CA ILE A 209 -29.55 -6.67 10.89
C ILE A 209 -28.87 -7.45 12.00
N LEU A 210 -28.76 -6.82 13.16
CA LEU A 210 -28.07 -7.38 14.32
C LEU A 210 -29.04 -7.99 15.33
N PRO A 211 -28.58 -8.96 16.12
CA PRO A 211 -29.34 -9.43 17.26
C PRO A 211 -29.51 -8.32 18.30
N LEU A 212 -30.69 -8.28 18.93
CA LEU A 212 -31.00 -7.31 19.99
C LEU A 212 -30.64 -7.92 21.35
N SER A 213 -29.99 -7.14 22.21
CA SER A 213 -29.77 -7.56 23.61
C SER A 213 -31.10 -7.62 24.38
N GLU A 214 -31.25 -8.66 25.19
CA GLU A 214 -32.36 -8.86 26.13
C GLU A 214 -32.08 -8.28 27.52
N ARG A 215 -30.85 -7.85 27.80
CA ARG A 215 -30.54 -7.21 29.09
C ARG A 215 -31.45 -6.00 29.25
N THR A 216 -31.99 -5.82 30.45
CA THR A 216 -32.77 -4.65 30.87
C THR A 216 -31.89 -3.41 30.87
N ALA A 217 -31.54 -2.96 29.68
CA ALA A 217 -30.96 -1.66 29.46
C ALA A 217 -32.11 -0.65 29.62
N SER A 218 -31.86 0.48 30.29
CA SER A 218 -32.86 1.49 30.67
C SER A 218 -33.99 1.65 29.64
N ARG A 219 -35.26 1.74 30.06
CA ARG A 219 -36.48 1.89 29.21
C ARG A 219 -36.43 2.94 28.08
N ARG A 220 -35.38 3.75 27.98
CA ARG A 220 -35.14 4.83 27.00
C ARG A 220 -34.11 4.45 25.92
N LEU A 221 -33.94 3.17 25.59
CA LEU A 221 -32.99 2.73 24.56
C LEU A 221 -33.73 2.30 23.30
N GLY A 222 -33.46 2.99 22.20
CA GLY A 222 -33.96 2.63 20.88
C GLY A 222 -33.35 1.32 20.35
N THR A 223 -33.93 0.81 19.27
CA THR A 223 -33.57 -0.47 18.63
C THR A 223 -32.10 -0.53 18.22
N ARG A 224 -31.54 0.55 17.64
CA ARG A 224 -30.11 0.62 17.26
C ARG A 224 -29.14 0.45 18.44
N HIS A 225 -29.50 0.97 19.62
CA HIS A 225 -28.66 0.79 20.81
C HIS A 225 -28.72 -0.65 21.33
N ARG A 226 -29.90 -1.26 21.32
CA ARG A 226 -30.07 -2.67 21.71
C ARG A 226 -29.35 -3.62 20.74
N ALA A 227 -29.37 -3.30 19.45
CA ALA A 227 -28.63 -4.01 18.41
C ALA A 227 -27.12 -3.94 18.64
N ALA A 228 -26.59 -2.75 18.93
CA ALA A 228 -25.18 -2.54 19.24
C ALA A 228 -24.73 -3.34 20.48
N MET A 229 -25.56 -3.38 21.53
CA MET A 229 -25.30 -4.22 22.70
C MET A 229 -25.37 -5.71 22.36
N GLY A 230 -26.38 -6.15 21.60
CA GLY A 230 -26.59 -7.56 21.30
C GLY A 230 -25.46 -8.19 20.49
N ILE A 231 -24.92 -7.48 19.50
CA ILE A 231 -23.77 -7.99 18.75
C ILE A 231 -22.49 -8.01 19.61
N THR A 232 -22.25 -6.97 20.41
CA THR A 232 -21.05 -6.87 21.25
C THR A 232 -21.10 -7.78 22.48
N GLU A 233 -22.25 -8.36 22.81
CA GLU A 233 -22.39 -9.44 23.79
C GLU A 233 -21.98 -10.80 23.22
N ARG A 234 -22.22 -11.03 21.93
CA ARG A 234 -21.87 -12.28 21.25
C ARG A 234 -20.44 -12.30 20.76
N VAL A 235 -19.94 -11.14 20.34
CA VAL A 235 -18.63 -10.97 19.72
C VAL A 235 -17.77 -10.05 20.58
N GLU A 236 -16.71 -10.60 21.17
CA GLU A 236 -15.79 -9.84 22.03
C GLU A 236 -14.84 -8.92 21.26
N ASN A 237 -14.57 -9.24 19.99
CA ASN A 237 -13.58 -8.60 19.13
C ASN A 237 -14.16 -7.50 18.21
N CYS A 238 -15.25 -6.86 18.64
CA CYS A 238 -15.84 -5.72 17.93
C CYS A 238 -16.32 -4.64 18.89
N PHE A 239 -16.39 -3.42 18.39
CA PHE A 239 -17.13 -2.35 19.05
C PHE A 239 -18.13 -1.73 18.07
N CYS A 240 -19.18 -1.15 18.62
CA CYS A 240 -20.22 -0.51 17.82
C CYS A 240 -20.35 0.97 18.18
N VAL A 241 -20.39 1.82 17.17
CA VAL A 241 -20.68 3.25 17.33
C VAL A 241 -22.12 3.51 16.94
N VAL A 242 -22.87 4.15 17.82
CA VAL A 242 -24.29 4.47 17.63
C VAL A 242 -24.51 5.98 17.70
N VAL A 243 -25.29 6.51 16.77
CA VAL A 243 -25.83 7.86 16.82
C VAL A 243 -27.34 7.77 16.98
N SER A 244 -27.88 8.43 18.00
CA SER A 244 -29.32 8.49 18.27
C SER A 244 -30.03 9.41 17.27
N GLU A 245 -31.08 8.91 16.62
CA GLU A 245 -31.94 9.73 15.75
C GLU A 245 -32.82 10.72 16.54
N GLU A 246 -33.16 10.39 17.79
CA GLU A 246 -34.02 11.24 18.62
C GLU A 246 -33.23 12.43 19.20
N THR A 247 -32.01 12.16 19.67
CA THR A 247 -31.24 13.11 20.49
C THR A 247 -29.95 13.58 19.82
N GLY A 248 -29.48 12.91 18.75
CA GLY A 248 -28.16 13.12 18.17
C GLY A 248 -27.01 12.61 19.06
N SER A 249 -27.28 12.01 20.22
CA SER A 249 -26.23 11.58 21.16
C SER A 249 -25.41 10.42 20.60
N ILE A 250 -24.09 10.52 20.72
CA ILE A 250 -23.14 9.47 20.33
C ILE A 250 -22.96 8.49 21.49
N SER A 251 -22.98 7.19 21.19
CA SER A 251 -22.74 6.10 22.13
C SER A 251 -21.76 5.09 21.55
N LEU A 252 -20.96 4.45 22.41
CA LEU A 252 -20.06 3.36 22.05
C LEU A 252 -20.47 2.10 22.82
N ALA A 253 -20.78 1.01 22.13
CA ALA A 253 -21.03 -0.30 22.73
C ALA A 253 -19.79 -1.18 22.59
N GLU A 254 -19.42 -1.85 23.68
CA GLU A 254 -18.27 -2.76 23.75
C GLU A 254 -18.56 -3.81 24.83
N ARG A 255 -18.40 -5.10 24.52
CA ARG A 255 -18.64 -6.22 25.45
C ARG A 255 -20.00 -6.15 26.16
N GLY A 256 -21.05 -5.78 25.41
CA GLY A 256 -22.40 -5.62 25.95
C GLY A 256 -22.61 -4.43 26.89
N VAL A 257 -21.64 -3.53 27.02
CA VAL A 257 -21.75 -2.31 27.82
C VAL A 257 -21.83 -1.11 26.89
N LEU A 258 -22.83 -0.26 27.09
CA LEU A 258 -23.04 0.96 26.31
C LEU A 258 -22.53 2.19 27.07
N LYS A 259 -21.45 2.79 26.58
CA LYS A 259 -20.87 4.06 27.07
C LYS A 259 -21.59 5.22 26.39
N ARG A 260 -22.31 6.04 27.16
CA ARG A 260 -23.06 7.21 26.67
C ARG A 260 -23.33 8.25 27.76
N PRO A 261 -23.60 9.51 27.39
CA PRO A 261 -23.33 10.13 26.09
C PRO A 261 -21.84 10.41 25.92
N LEU A 262 -21.34 10.33 24.68
CA LEU A 262 -19.96 10.67 24.33
C LEU A 262 -19.89 11.94 23.48
N THR A 263 -18.82 12.71 23.65
CA THR A 263 -18.45 13.78 22.71
C THR A 263 -17.65 13.20 21.55
N SER A 264 -17.62 13.87 20.40
CA SER A 264 -16.78 13.45 19.26
C SER A 264 -15.29 13.36 19.63
N SER A 265 -14.81 14.26 20.48
CA SER A 265 -13.44 14.23 21.00
C SER A 265 -13.18 12.99 21.88
N LYS A 266 -14.12 12.65 22.78
CA LYS A 266 -13.97 11.47 23.64
C LYS A 266 -14.12 10.18 22.85
N LEU A 267 -14.97 10.15 21.84
CA LEU A 267 -15.07 9.04 20.89
C LEU A 267 -13.72 8.80 20.21
N LYS A 268 -13.09 9.84 19.66
CA LYS A 268 -11.78 9.75 19.01
C LYS A 268 -10.72 9.17 19.95
N GLU A 269 -10.63 9.68 21.18
CA GLU A 269 -9.67 9.17 22.18
C GLU A 269 -9.88 7.67 22.48
N LEU A 270 -11.14 7.26 22.72
CA LEU A 270 -11.47 5.85 22.99
C LEU A 270 -11.15 4.95 21.80
N LEU A 271 -11.42 5.44 20.60
CA LEU A 271 -11.16 4.72 19.37
C LEU A 271 -9.64 4.59 19.09
N ASP A 272 -8.86 5.64 19.30
CA ASP A 272 -7.40 5.64 19.12
C ASP A 272 -6.72 4.67 20.10
N GLU A 273 -7.19 4.62 21.35
CA GLU A 273 -6.68 3.69 22.37
C GLU A 273 -6.92 2.22 21.94
N ARG A 274 -8.11 1.90 21.42
CA ARG A 274 -8.48 0.53 21.02
C ARG A 274 -7.75 0.06 19.76
N PHE A 275 -7.65 0.93 18.75
CA PHE A 275 -6.92 0.58 17.53
C PHE A 275 -5.42 0.43 17.78
N SER A 276 -4.82 1.24 18.65
CA SER A 276 -3.39 1.10 18.99
C SER A 276 -3.10 -0.26 19.64
N GLN A 277 -3.99 -0.76 20.51
CA GLN A 277 -3.87 -2.08 21.13
C GLN A 277 -4.06 -3.24 20.13
N SER A 278 -4.86 -3.06 19.07
CA SER A 278 -5.04 -4.07 18.02
C SER A 278 -3.81 -4.21 17.12
N VAL A 279 -3.17 -3.09 16.76
CA VAL A 279 -1.94 -3.07 15.93
C VAL A 279 -0.78 -3.73 16.67
N GLU A 280 -0.70 -3.57 17.99
CA GLU A 280 0.35 -4.20 18.81
C GLU A 280 0.16 -5.71 18.96
N ARG A 281 -1.09 -6.21 18.91
CA ARG A 281 -1.39 -7.66 18.90
C ARG A 281 -1.03 -8.33 17.57
N GLU A 282 -1.22 -7.63 16.45
CA GLU A 282 -0.84 -8.12 15.10
C GLU A 282 0.69 -8.10 14.89
N ALA A 283 1.40 -7.15 15.53
CA ALA A 283 2.85 -6.99 15.42
C ALA A 283 3.68 -8.10 16.10
N ILE A 284 3.04 -9.14 16.67
CA ILE A 284 3.70 -10.33 17.23
C ILE A 284 3.93 -11.42 16.15
N ALA A 285 3.60 -11.17 14.87
CA ALA A 285 4.16 -11.96 13.77
C ALA A 285 5.67 -11.68 13.62
N PRO A 286 6.54 -12.69 13.53
CA PRO A 286 7.98 -12.52 13.71
C PRO A 286 8.56 -11.61 12.62
N ASP A 287 9.15 -10.51 13.08
CA ASP A 287 9.77 -9.47 12.28
C ASP A 287 10.90 -10.03 11.38
N LEU A 288 10.55 -10.34 10.13
CA LEU A 288 11.47 -10.76 9.07
C LEU A 288 12.56 -9.69 8.78
N ARG A 289 12.39 -8.43 9.21
CA ARG A 289 13.45 -7.40 9.08
C ARG A 289 14.59 -7.61 10.07
N ASN A 290 14.32 -8.13 11.27
CA ASN A 290 15.37 -8.44 12.24
C ASN A 290 16.16 -9.69 11.84
N LEU A 291 15.49 -10.67 11.20
CA LEU A 291 16.16 -11.81 10.56
C LEU A 291 17.09 -11.38 9.42
N GLY A 292 16.65 -10.45 8.57
CA GLY A 292 17.48 -9.89 7.50
C GLY A 292 18.73 -9.18 8.01
N ARG A 293 18.60 -8.39 9.08
CA ARG A 293 19.76 -7.73 9.72
C ARG A 293 20.71 -8.71 10.40
N GLN A 294 20.19 -9.74 11.07
CA GLN A 294 21.02 -10.78 11.70
C GLN A 294 21.72 -11.67 10.67
N LEU A 295 21.07 -11.97 9.54
CA LEU A 295 21.69 -12.70 8.43
C LEU A 295 22.81 -11.87 7.78
N ILE A 296 22.59 -10.59 7.51
CA ILE A 296 23.64 -9.71 6.96
C ILE A 296 24.80 -9.57 7.95
N ALA A 297 24.52 -9.42 9.25
CA ALA A 297 25.57 -9.34 10.27
C ALA A 297 26.36 -10.66 10.39
N LYS A 298 25.70 -11.82 10.33
CA LYS A 298 26.37 -13.13 10.30
C LYS A 298 27.17 -13.33 9.02
N ILE A 299 26.66 -12.92 7.86
CA ILE A 299 27.36 -12.99 6.57
C ILE A 299 28.59 -12.07 6.57
N LEU A 300 28.49 -10.84 7.12
CA LEU A 300 29.64 -9.94 7.29
C LEU A 300 30.66 -10.47 8.30
N ALA A 301 30.21 -11.08 9.39
CA ALA A 301 31.09 -11.72 10.38
C ALA A 301 31.80 -12.95 9.80
N LEU A 302 31.11 -13.70 8.92
CA LEU A 302 31.66 -14.88 8.28
C LEU A 302 32.60 -14.49 7.13
N ALA A 303 32.27 -13.44 6.37
CA ALA A 303 33.14 -12.85 5.36
C ALA A 303 34.41 -12.24 5.98
N SER A 304 34.32 -11.59 7.14
CA SER A 304 35.50 -11.06 7.83
C SER A 304 36.35 -12.15 8.51
N ARG A 305 35.75 -13.29 8.89
CA ARG A 305 36.49 -14.49 9.30
C ARG A 305 37.13 -15.23 8.13
N LEU A 306 36.50 -15.23 6.94
CA LEU A 306 37.09 -15.83 5.74
C LEU A 306 38.23 -14.96 5.18
N LEU A 307 38.15 -13.63 5.31
CA LEU A 307 39.21 -12.71 4.90
C LEU A 307 40.39 -12.64 5.87
N ARG A 308 40.31 -13.29 7.04
CA ARG A 308 41.42 -13.40 7.98
C ARG A 308 41.82 -14.85 8.11
N LEU A 309 42.90 -15.24 7.41
CA LEU A 309 43.93 -16.21 7.83
C LEU A 309 44.98 -16.32 6.68
N PRO A 310 46.25 -16.67 6.93
CA PRO A 310 47.02 -16.66 8.18
C PRO A 310 48.33 -15.82 8.05
N SER A 311 48.67 -15.07 9.11
CA SER A 311 50.05 -14.64 9.35
C SER A 311 50.84 -15.86 9.80
N SER A 312 51.90 -16.16 9.06
CA SER A 312 52.86 -17.25 9.28
C SER A 312 53.38 -17.29 10.71
N ALA A 313 53.20 -18.44 11.38
CA ALA A 313 53.96 -18.79 12.56
C ALA A 313 54.54 -20.20 12.42
N SER A 314 55.75 -20.35 13.00
CA SER A 314 56.63 -21.51 13.09
C SER A 314 57.58 -21.68 11.89
N ARG A 315 58.89 -21.93 12.08
CA ARG A 315 59.55 -22.53 13.24
C ARG A 315 61.06 -22.25 13.24
N GLU A 316 61.54 -22.18 14.46
CA GLU A 316 62.89 -22.07 14.99
C GLU A 316 63.90 -23.13 14.46
N LYS A 317 65.19 -22.74 14.50
CA LYS A 317 66.46 -23.47 14.29
C LYS A 317 66.97 -23.72 12.87
N LYS A 318 67.99 -22.96 12.47
CA LYS A 318 69.39 -23.39 12.72
C LYS A 318 70.26 -22.19 13.07
#